data_AF-A0A817NZC3-F1
#
_entry.id   AF-A0A817NZC3-F1
#
_cell.length_a   1.000
_cell.length_b   1.000
_cell.length_c   1.000
_cell.angle_alpha   90.00
_cell.angle_beta   90.00
_cell.angle_gamma   90.00
#
_symmetry.space_group_name_H-M   'P 1'
#
loop_
_entity.id
_entity.type
_entity.pdbx_description
1 polymer ?
#
loop_
_entity_poly.entity_id
_entity_poly.type
_entity_poly.pdbx_seq_one_letter_code
_entity_poly.pdbx_strand_id
1 'polypeptide(L)'
;MASIDSIFSDETSSSLPSFLTSTSSTSSPLSSSSSPTFLTTSFSSSPTSKPIPSSSSTSPKPSIIKTTSNKRRGLSQCRQKKLPSIPNSSSFIVPDIYTIYYLDRDRLLLHDSENPSFQFNSSDNIQPSGRILIWSSDIQLHLLFNSERLHMDGTFSSSPAHFDQVFIIQAIHHGSCVPVVHSLLPDRKTSNYLYLFNILFDQAKKFNKKLDPVHIMTDFEPGLTKAILIQFSEKTIQKGCFFHFCQSIYRHVQSLGLSSSYMNNLMIRNVIKQAMALALVPPSHVQVLFNELGQELNDDEREEISGLLQYFNSH
;
A
#
# COMPACT_ATOMS: atom_id res chain seq x y z
N MET A 1 6.41 -19.95 4.88
CA MET A 1 5.20 -19.13 4.63
C MET A 1 4.13 -19.71 5.51
N ALA A 2 3.40 -18.84 6.21
CA ALA A 2 2.53 -19.26 7.29
C ALA A 2 1.28 -19.90 6.66
N SER A 3 0.98 -21.14 7.08
CA SER A 3 -0.17 -21.92 6.63
C SER A 3 -1.47 -21.14 6.85
N ILE A 4 -2.53 -21.38 6.06
CA ILE A 4 -3.90 -20.89 6.30
C ILE A 4 -4.31 -20.91 7.79
N ASP A 5 -3.82 -21.87 8.58
CA ASP A 5 -4.07 -21.97 10.03
C ASP A 5 -3.53 -20.78 10.86
N SER A 6 -2.47 -20.13 10.40
CA SER A 6 -1.82 -19.01 11.07
C SER A 6 -2.54 -17.66 10.93
N ILE A 7 -3.54 -17.59 10.05
CA ILE A 7 -4.35 -16.37 9.83
C ILE A 7 -5.61 -16.39 10.72
N PHE A 8 -5.95 -17.53 11.33
CA PHE A 8 -7.31 -17.80 11.77
C PHE A 8 -7.48 -18.48 13.13
N SER A 9 -6.42 -18.57 13.93
CA SER A 9 -6.51 -19.12 15.28
C SER A 9 -6.80 -18.02 16.30
N ASP A 10 -8.01 -18.01 16.86
CA ASP A 10 -8.24 -17.49 18.21
C ASP A 10 -9.17 -18.44 18.98
N GLU A 11 -8.66 -18.93 20.10
CA GLU A 11 -9.30 -19.91 20.96
C GLU A 11 -10.51 -19.30 21.68
N THR A 12 -11.61 -20.05 21.65
CA THR A 12 -12.74 -19.85 22.54
C THR A 12 -12.38 -20.31 23.96
N SER A 13 -12.35 -19.41 24.95
CA SER A 13 -13.04 -19.61 26.24
C SER A 13 -12.81 -18.45 27.22
N SER A 14 -13.89 -17.85 27.73
CA SER A 14 -14.23 -17.78 29.16
C SER A 14 -15.08 -16.55 29.55
N SER A 15 -16.25 -16.87 30.11
CA SER A 15 -17.00 -16.20 31.18
C SER A 15 -17.32 -14.69 31.09
N LEU A 16 -18.59 -14.40 30.78
CA LEU A 16 -19.30 -13.17 31.17
C LEU A 16 -19.64 -13.18 32.68
N PRO A 17 -19.71 -12.00 33.32
CA PRO A 17 -20.68 -11.78 34.39
C PRO A 17 -21.74 -10.73 33.98
N SER A 18 -22.96 -11.07 34.36
CA SER A 18 -24.19 -10.30 34.30
C SER A 18 -24.20 -9.13 35.27
N PHE A 19 -24.73 -7.96 34.85
CA PHE A 19 -25.46 -7.05 35.74
C PHE A 19 -26.57 -6.30 34.99
N LEU A 20 -27.75 -6.34 35.59
CA LEU A 20 -28.98 -5.64 35.21
C LEU A 20 -28.94 -4.18 35.70
N THR A 21 -29.57 -3.23 34.97
CA THR A 21 -30.81 -2.51 35.36
C THR A 21 -31.09 -1.26 34.50
N SER A 22 -32.32 -1.21 33.94
CA SER A 22 -33.31 -0.09 33.83
C SER A 22 -32.84 1.36 33.53
N THR A 23 -33.43 2.22 32.68
CA THR A 23 -34.85 2.56 32.40
C THR A 23 -35.02 3.46 31.14
N SER A 24 -36.24 3.42 30.56
CA SER A 24 -37.05 4.51 29.94
C SER A 24 -36.65 5.21 28.62
N SER A 25 -37.36 4.80 27.55
CA SER A 25 -38.17 5.57 26.58
C SER A 25 -38.00 7.10 26.43
N THR A 26 -37.80 7.56 25.18
CA THR A 26 -38.73 8.48 24.44
C THR A 26 -38.38 8.54 22.94
N SER A 27 -39.41 8.76 22.13
CA SER A 27 -39.54 8.67 20.67
C SER A 27 -39.15 9.93 19.85
N SER A 28 -38.51 9.72 18.69
CA SER A 28 -38.66 10.28 17.29
C SER A 28 -39.04 11.77 17.03
N PRO A 29 -38.89 12.36 15.80
CA PRO A 29 -38.58 11.76 14.49
C PRO A 29 -37.60 12.53 13.55
N LEU A 30 -37.46 11.93 12.35
CA LEU A 30 -36.75 12.25 11.09
C LEU A 30 -36.62 13.72 10.64
N SER A 31 -35.52 13.98 9.90
CA SER A 31 -35.57 14.83 8.69
C SER A 31 -34.50 14.44 7.65
N SER A 32 -34.97 14.22 6.42
CA SER A 32 -34.26 13.96 5.16
C SER A 32 -33.58 15.19 4.56
N SER A 33 -32.48 15.02 3.79
CA SER A 33 -32.29 15.71 2.49
C SER A 33 -31.00 15.31 1.74
N SER A 34 -31.22 14.68 0.57
CA SER A 34 -30.61 14.91 -0.76
C SER A 34 -29.08 15.00 -0.99
N SER A 35 -28.60 14.05 -1.81
CA SER A 35 -27.38 14.07 -2.64
C SER A 35 -27.41 15.11 -3.77
N PRO A 36 -26.26 15.56 -4.30
CA PRO A 36 -26.21 16.28 -5.57
C PRO A 36 -25.64 15.42 -6.73
N THR A 37 -26.30 15.56 -7.87
CA THR A 37 -26.07 14.90 -9.16
C THR A 37 -24.98 15.62 -9.96
N PHE A 38 -24.15 14.86 -10.69
CA PHE A 38 -23.13 15.33 -11.63
C PHE A 38 -23.74 15.94 -12.91
N LEU A 39 -23.18 17.05 -13.39
CA LEU A 39 -23.47 17.65 -14.70
C LEU A 39 -22.29 17.44 -15.65
N THR A 40 -22.54 16.70 -16.73
CA THR A 40 -21.69 16.60 -17.92
C THR A 40 -22.32 17.42 -19.05
N THR A 41 -21.55 18.30 -19.68
CA THR A 41 -21.96 19.00 -20.91
C THR A 41 -21.00 18.66 -22.04
N SER A 42 -21.52 17.97 -23.05
CA SER A 42 -20.94 17.80 -24.38
C SER A 42 -21.55 18.84 -25.33
N PHE A 43 -20.74 19.42 -26.21
CA PHE A 43 -21.23 20.20 -27.36
C PHE A 43 -20.65 19.64 -28.65
N SER A 44 -21.55 19.34 -29.58
CA SER A 44 -21.29 19.01 -30.98
C SER A 44 -21.69 20.20 -31.86
N SER A 45 -21.03 20.36 -33.01
CA SER A 45 -21.67 20.79 -34.27
C SER A 45 -20.63 20.81 -35.41
N SER A 46 -20.98 20.13 -36.51
CA SER A 46 -20.30 20.12 -37.81
C SER A 46 -21.07 21.04 -38.83
N PRO A 47 -20.85 21.02 -40.17
CA PRO A 47 -20.20 22.12 -40.90
C PRO A 47 -20.94 22.63 -42.18
N THR A 48 -20.60 23.82 -42.70
CA THR A 48 -20.88 24.30 -44.09
C THR A 48 -19.96 25.52 -44.35
N SER A 49 -19.35 25.88 -45.50
CA SER A 49 -19.63 25.72 -46.94
C SER A 49 -18.39 26.07 -47.82
N LYS A 50 -18.52 25.88 -49.14
CA LYS A 50 -17.58 25.77 -50.31
C LYS A 50 -16.73 27.01 -50.76
N PRO A 51 -15.78 26.85 -51.73
CA PRO A 51 -14.51 27.61 -51.92
C PRO A 51 -14.42 28.54 -53.17
N ILE A 52 -13.35 29.34 -53.31
CA ILE A 52 -12.83 30.09 -54.52
C ILE A 52 -11.44 30.75 -54.15
N PRO A 53 -10.47 31.09 -55.06
CA PRO A 53 -9.28 30.30 -55.39
C PRO A 53 -7.92 30.99 -55.05
N SER A 54 -6.85 30.32 -55.46
CA SER A 54 -5.41 30.51 -55.24
C SER A 54 -4.80 31.91 -55.37
N SER A 55 -4.01 32.29 -54.36
CA SER A 55 -2.80 33.10 -54.52
C SER A 55 -1.67 32.52 -53.67
N SER A 56 -0.56 32.20 -54.31
CA SER A 56 0.66 31.64 -53.75
C SER A 56 1.27 32.53 -52.67
N SER A 57 1.22 32.08 -51.42
CA SER A 57 2.13 32.52 -50.36
C SER A 57 2.59 31.29 -49.59
N THR A 58 3.91 31.16 -49.46
CA THR A 58 4.58 30.01 -48.86
C THR A 58 4.31 30.01 -47.34
N SER A 59 3.34 29.22 -46.90
CA SER A 59 3.07 29.02 -45.47
C SER A 59 4.18 28.17 -44.82
N PRO A 60 4.66 28.51 -43.61
CA PRO A 60 5.63 27.69 -42.90
C PRO A 60 5.01 26.33 -42.55
N LYS A 61 5.78 25.26 -42.76
CA LYS A 61 5.39 23.87 -42.45
C LYS A 61 4.77 23.79 -41.04
N PRO A 62 3.65 23.06 -40.84
CA PRO A 62 3.04 22.94 -39.53
C PRO A 62 4.04 22.30 -38.58
N SER A 63 4.39 23.05 -37.53
CA SER A 63 5.20 22.55 -36.43
C SER A 63 4.53 21.31 -35.86
N ILE A 64 5.25 20.19 -35.86
CA ILE A 64 4.84 18.92 -35.28
C ILE A 64 4.31 19.20 -33.87
N ILE A 65 3.02 18.97 -33.66
CA ILE A 65 2.41 18.99 -32.32
C ILE A 65 3.20 17.97 -31.51
N LYS A 66 4.05 18.46 -30.60
CA LYS A 66 4.83 17.63 -29.68
C LYS A 66 3.84 16.76 -28.93
N THR A 67 3.86 15.46 -29.25
CA THR A 67 3.16 14.41 -28.51
C THR A 67 3.37 14.60 -27.01
N THR A 68 2.37 14.27 -26.21
CA THR A 68 2.39 14.39 -24.74
C THR A 68 3.62 13.73 -24.10
N SER A 69 4.19 12.70 -24.73
CA SER A 69 5.45 12.06 -24.38
C SER A 69 6.67 13.01 -24.49
N ASN A 70 6.77 13.79 -25.56
CA ASN A 70 7.85 14.76 -25.76
C ASN A 70 7.78 15.95 -24.78
N LYS A 71 6.56 16.35 -24.38
CA LYS A 71 6.37 17.36 -23.32
C LYS A 71 6.79 16.83 -21.95
N ARG A 72 6.44 15.58 -21.60
CA ARG A 72 6.89 14.93 -20.35
C ARG A 72 8.41 14.77 -20.30
N ARG A 73 9.03 14.37 -21.42
CA ARG A 73 10.50 14.25 -21.54
C ARG A 73 11.19 15.62 -21.42
N GLY A 74 10.66 16.66 -22.05
CA GLY A 74 11.18 18.03 -21.92
C GLY A 74 11.06 18.60 -20.49
N LEU A 75 9.93 18.34 -19.82
CA LEU A 75 9.74 18.73 -18.41
C LEU A 75 10.66 17.95 -17.47
N SER A 76 10.85 16.64 -17.69
CA SER A 76 11.79 15.81 -16.94
C SER A 76 13.24 16.31 -17.11
N GLN A 77 13.65 16.60 -18.35
CA GLN A 77 14.98 17.16 -18.64
C GLN A 77 15.19 18.55 -18.02
N CYS A 78 14.18 19.43 -18.04
CA CYS A 78 14.28 20.73 -17.36
C CYS A 78 14.34 20.60 -15.84
N ARG A 79 13.66 19.60 -15.24
CA ARG A 79 13.76 19.29 -13.81
C ARG A 79 15.13 18.72 -13.44
N GLN A 80 15.68 17.83 -14.26
CA GLN A 80 17.03 17.25 -14.05
C GLN A 80 18.14 18.30 -14.13
N LYS A 81 18.02 19.35 -14.94
CA LYS A 81 19.02 20.44 -15.00
C LYS A 81 19.21 21.20 -13.67
N LYS A 82 18.27 21.09 -12.72
CA LYS A 82 18.34 21.72 -11.39
C LYS A 82 18.54 20.72 -10.24
N LEU A 83 18.55 19.43 -10.51
CA LEU A 83 18.70 18.38 -9.50
C LEU A 83 20.15 17.87 -9.49
N PRO A 84 20.69 17.51 -8.32
CA PRO A 84 21.99 16.88 -8.25
C PRO A 84 22.00 15.56 -9.05
N SER A 85 23.18 15.17 -9.53
CA SER A 85 23.36 13.85 -10.13
C SER A 85 22.94 12.76 -9.14
N ILE A 86 22.27 11.72 -9.65
CA ILE A 86 21.90 10.56 -8.84
C ILE A 86 23.20 9.95 -8.28
N PRO A 87 23.27 9.69 -6.96
CA PRO A 87 24.46 9.09 -6.35
C PRO A 87 24.83 7.75 -6.96
N ASN A 88 26.14 7.49 -7.05
CA ASN A 88 26.70 6.22 -7.53
C ASN A 88 26.93 5.19 -6.41
N SER A 89 26.66 5.54 -5.16
CA SER A 89 26.64 4.63 -4.01
C SER A 89 25.60 5.08 -2.99
N SER A 90 25.34 4.25 -1.98
CA SER A 90 24.52 4.60 -0.83
C SER A 90 25.19 5.63 0.08
N SER A 91 26.49 5.90 -0.02
CA SER A 91 27.27 6.76 0.90
C SER A 91 27.35 8.23 0.48
N PHE A 92 26.22 8.81 0.05
CA PHE A 92 26.14 10.23 -0.32
C PHE A 92 25.81 11.13 0.88
N ILE A 93 26.21 12.38 0.83
CA ILE A 93 25.77 13.35 1.85
C ILE A 93 24.39 13.84 1.45
N VAL A 94 23.42 13.80 2.37
CA VAL A 94 22.12 14.47 2.19
C VAL A 94 22.34 15.97 2.47
N PRO A 95 22.23 16.86 1.47
CA PRO A 95 22.43 18.29 1.72
C PRO A 95 21.39 18.85 2.69
N ASP A 96 21.77 19.81 3.53
CA ASP A 96 20.91 20.41 4.56
C ASP A 96 19.60 20.98 4.02
N ILE A 97 19.58 21.48 2.78
CA ILE A 97 18.36 21.96 2.14
C ILE A 97 17.29 20.87 1.96
N TYR A 98 17.67 19.58 1.99
CA TYR A 98 16.78 18.44 1.91
C TYR A 98 16.51 17.78 3.27
N THR A 99 17.04 18.32 4.36
CA THR A 99 16.76 17.84 5.71
C THR A 99 15.60 18.57 6.39
N ILE A 100 15.15 19.69 5.80
CA ILE A 100 14.07 20.54 6.30
C ILE A 100 13.05 20.91 5.21
N TYR A 101 11.82 21.21 5.61
CA TYR A 101 10.83 21.86 4.74
C TYR A 101 11.18 23.33 4.51
N TYR A 102 11.13 23.77 3.25
CA TYR A 102 11.55 25.12 2.85
C TYR A 102 10.67 26.24 3.45
N LEU A 103 9.37 25.97 3.65
CA LEU A 103 8.40 26.98 4.08
C LEU A 103 8.51 27.28 5.58
N ASP A 104 8.52 26.24 6.41
CA ASP A 104 8.37 26.38 7.87
C ASP A 104 9.64 25.98 8.65
N ARG A 105 10.71 25.59 7.96
CA ARG A 105 11.96 25.02 8.55
C ARG A 105 11.73 23.74 9.38
N ASP A 106 10.56 23.13 9.27
CA ASP A 106 10.25 21.87 9.96
C ASP A 106 11.19 20.75 9.52
N ARG A 107 11.53 19.88 10.47
CA ARG A 107 12.33 18.68 10.21
C ARG A 107 11.65 17.83 9.14
N LEU A 108 12.43 17.35 8.18
CA LEU A 108 12.00 16.40 7.16
C LEU A 108 12.84 15.12 7.20
N LEU A 109 14.17 15.22 7.23
CA LEU A 109 15.04 14.07 7.47
C LEU A 109 15.00 13.74 8.96
N LEU A 110 14.39 12.60 9.28
CA LEU A 110 14.22 12.13 10.64
C LEU A 110 15.46 11.36 11.12
N HIS A 111 16.05 10.55 10.25
CA HIS A 111 17.19 9.70 10.59
C HIS A 111 18.05 9.36 9.37
N ASP A 112 19.35 9.24 9.60
CA ASP A 112 20.33 8.74 8.66
C ASP A 112 21.35 7.87 9.41
N SER A 113 21.30 6.55 9.18
CA SER A 113 22.09 5.60 9.96
C SER A 113 23.60 5.68 9.70
N GLU A 114 24.03 6.34 8.63
CA GLU A 114 25.46 6.58 8.34
C GLU A 114 25.94 7.96 8.81
N ASN A 115 25.03 8.84 9.27
CA ASN A 115 25.40 10.16 9.76
C ASN A 115 25.57 10.16 11.28
N PRO A 116 26.79 10.39 11.81
CA PRO A 116 27.05 10.36 13.25
C PRO A 116 26.28 11.39 14.08
N SER A 117 25.70 12.41 13.44
CA SER A 117 24.86 13.42 14.10
C SER A 117 23.51 12.86 14.54
N PHE A 118 23.05 11.78 13.91
CA PHE A 118 21.81 11.08 14.25
C PHE A 118 22.10 9.92 15.20
N GLN A 119 22.64 10.24 16.38
CA GLN A 119 22.94 9.22 17.38
C GLN A 119 21.67 8.49 17.82
N PHE A 120 21.62 7.20 17.53
CA PHE A 120 20.56 6.31 17.98
C PHE A 120 21.18 5.04 18.57
N ASN A 121 21.02 4.87 19.87
CA ASN A 121 21.40 3.65 20.57
C ASN A 121 20.17 2.73 20.61
N SER A 122 20.13 1.78 19.68
CA SER A 122 19.12 0.73 19.67
C SER A 122 19.21 -0.06 20.99
N SER A 123 18.11 -0.17 21.73
CA SER A 123 18.04 -0.89 23.01
C SER A 123 18.52 -2.34 22.91
N ASP A 124 18.35 -2.93 21.72
CA ASP A 124 18.57 -4.36 21.48
C ASP A 124 19.83 -4.63 20.65
N ASN A 125 20.74 -3.64 20.53
CA ASN A 125 21.93 -3.70 19.68
C ASN A 125 21.64 -4.08 18.22
N ILE A 126 20.40 -3.90 17.76
CA ILE A 126 20.02 -4.14 16.36
C ILE A 126 20.72 -3.09 15.50
N GLN A 127 21.56 -3.56 14.58
CA GLN A 127 22.25 -2.75 13.59
C GLN A 127 21.69 -3.03 12.20
N PRO A 128 21.56 -2.00 11.35
CA PRO A 128 21.05 -2.19 10.00
C PRO A 128 22.12 -2.86 9.14
N SER A 129 21.69 -3.64 8.14
CA SER A 129 22.60 -4.33 7.21
C SER A 129 23.27 -3.40 6.19
N GLY A 130 22.81 -2.16 6.11
CA GLY A 130 23.32 -1.10 5.25
C GLY A 130 22.68 0.23 5.64
N ARG A 131 22.90 1.29 4.84
CA ARG A 131 22.32 2.60 5.15
C ARG A 131 20.79 2.56 5.17
N ILE A 132 20.20 3.20 6.18
CA ILE A 132 18.78 3.49 6.27
C ILE A 132 18.60 5.00 6.37
N LEU A 133 17.73 5.54 5.52
CA LEU A 133 17.30 6.93 5.58
C LEU A 133 15.81 6.97 5.88
N ILE A 134 15.39 7.83 6.81
CA ILE A 134 14.00 7.97 7.23
C ILE A 134 13.59 9.43 7.13
N TRP A 135 12.47 9.70 6.49
CA TRP A 135 11.86 11.02 6.40
C TRP A 135 10.46 11.02 7.00
N SER A 136 10.23 12.00 7.86
CA SER A 136 8.93 12.31 8.45
C SER A 136 9.00 13.69 9.10
N SER A 137 7.99 14.52 8.88
CA SER A 137 7.81 15.76 9.63
C SER A 137 7.10 15.54 10.96
N ASP A 138 7.15 16.55 11.83
CA ASP A 138 6.49 16.48 13.14
C ASP A 138 4.97 16.35 13.00
N ILE A 139 4.37 16.99 11.99
CA ILE A 139 2.95 16.83 11.64
C ILE A 139 2.66 15.39 11.21
N GLN A 140 3.54 14.79 10.38
CA GLN A 140 3.39 13.40 9.96
C GLN A 140 3.56 12.43 11.12
N LEU A 141 4.51 12.66 12.02
CA LEU A 141 4.69 11.87 13.25
C LEU A 141 3.48 11.99 14.17
N HIS A 142 2.91 13.18 14.31
CA HIS A 142 1.64 13.35 15.04
C HIS A 142 0.50 12.55 14.42
N LEU A 143 0.38 12.52 13.09
CA LEU A 143 -0.61 11.66 12.42
C LEU A 143 -0.31 10.17 12.65
N LEU A 144 0.96 9.76 12.56
CA LEU A 144 1.40 8.39 12.81
C LEU A 144 0.99 7.91 14.21
N PHE A 145 1.30 8.68 15.26
CA PHE A 145 1.09 8.28 16.65
C PHE A 145 -0.37 8.34 17.11
N ASN A 146 -1.22 9.10 16.42
CA ASN A 146 -2.65 9.18 16.74
C ASN A 146 -3.51 8.28 15.83
N SER A 147 -2.91 7.56 14.88
CA SER A 147 -3.65 6.69 13.97
C SER A 147 -3.86 5.29 14.57
N GLU A 148 -5.11 4.86 14.65
CA GLU A 148 -5.45 3.49 15.04
C GLU A 148 -5.13 2.47 13.93
N ARG A 149 -4.99 2.92 12.68
CA ARG A 149 -4.79 2.06 11.52
C ARG A 149 -3.59 2.53 10.73
N LEU A 150 -2.64 1.63 10.49
CA LEU A 150 -1.49 1.89 9.64
C LEU A 150 -1.49 0.94 8.45
N HIS A 151 -1.14 1.43 7.28
CA HIS A 151 -0.79 0.61 6.13
C HIS A 151 0.71 0.75 5.87
N MET A 152 1.39 -0.37 5.63
CA MET A 152 2.83 -0.36 5.36
C MET A 152 3.10 -1.13 4.07
N ASP A 153 3.87 -0.53 3.16
CA ASP A 153 4.13 -1.11 1.85
C ASP A 153 5.52 -0.72 1.32
N GLY A 154 6.14 -1.66 0.60
CA GLY A 154 7.43 -1.48 -0.06
C GLY A 154 7.25 -1.22 -1.56
N THR A 155 7.84 -0.14 -2.08
CA THR A 155 7.85 0.16 -3.52
C THR A 155 9.26 -0.03 -4.12
N PHE A 156 9.37 -0.99 -5.04
CA PHE A 156 10.67 -1.41 -5.60
C PHE A 156 11.08 -0.63 -6.86
N SER A 157 10.14 -0.39 -7.78
CA SER A 157 10.42 0.27 -9.06
C SER A 157 10.86 1.73 -8.94
N SER A 158 10.59 2.33 -7.78
CA SER A 158 10.96 3.71 -7.45
C SER A 158 12.18 3.79 -6.53
N SER A 159 12.77 2.65 -6.15
CA SER A 159 13.93 2.61 -5.27
C SER A 159 15.18 3.10 -6.01
N PRO A 160 15.97 4.01 -5.41
CA PRO A 160 17.28 4.37 -5.95
C PRO A 160 18.20 3.14 -6.00
N ALA A 161 19.16 3.13 -6.94
CA ALA A 161 19.97 1.96 -7.27
C ALA A 161 20.72 1.27 -6.10
N HIS A 162 20.85 1.93 -4.96
CA HIS A 162 21.61 1.45 -3.79
C HIS A 162 20.71 1.04 -2.61
N PHE A 163 19.41 0.95 -2.82
CA PHE A 163 18.43 0.50 -1.85
C PHE A 163 17.49 -0.51 -2.50
N ASP A 164 17.10 -1.56 -1.77
CA ASP A 164 16.18 -2.57 -2.29
C ASP A 164 14.76 -2.01 -2.44
N GLN A 165 14.37 -1.06 -1.58
CA GLN A 165 13.02 -0.50 -1.59
C GLN A 165 12.90 0.91 -1.02
N VAL A 166 11.85 1.61 -1.47
CA VAL A 166 11.22 2.70 -0.73
C VAL A 166 10.13 2.09 0.14
N PHE A 167 10.29 2.12 1.47
CA PHE A 167 9.28 1.68 2.42
C PHE A 167 8.44 2.86 2.89
N ILE A 168 7.11 2.70 2.87
CA ILE A 168 6.16 3.77 3.21
C ILE A 168 5.22 3.29 4.30
N ILE A 169 5.10 4.08 5.37
CA ILE A 169 4.04 3.93 6.38
C ILE A 169 3.00 5.01 6.13
N GLN A 170 1.74 4.59 6.05
CA GLN A 170 0.59 5.44 5.81
C GLN A 170 -0.36 5.37 7.00
N ALA A 171 -0.77 6.53 7.51
CA ALA A 171 -1.81 6.65 8.52
C ALA A 171 -3.19 6.81 7.85
N ILE A 172 -4.24 6.34 8.52
CA ILE A 172 -5.61 6.61 8.08
C ILE A 172 -6.11 7.86 8.79
N HIS A 173 -6.34 8.92 8.01
CA HIS A 173 -6.83 10.19 8.51
C HIS A 173 -8.07 10.61 7.71
N HIS A 174 -9.20 10.79 8.39
CA HIS A 174 -10.51 11.10 7.78
C HIS A 174 -10.87 10.20 6.58
N GLY A 175 -10.62 8.89 6.72
CA GLY A 175 -10.90 7.90 5.68
C GLY A 175 -9.92 7.88 4.51
N SER A 176 -8.89 8.74 4.52
CA SER A 176 -7.84 8.77 3.50
C SER A 176 -6.54 8.16 4.01
N CYS A 177 -5.82 7.46 3.12
CA CYS A 177 -4.44 7.03 3.39
C CYS A 177 -3.48 8.20 3.18
N VAL A 178 -2.75 8.58 4.22
CA VAL A 178 -1.77 9.67 4.18
C VAL A 178 -0.39 9.09 4.46
N PRO A 179 0.58 9.20 3.53
CA PRO A 179 1.97 8.83 3.78
C PRO A 179 2.58 9.71 4.88
N VAL A 180 3.02 9.07 5.96
CA VAL A 180 3.57 9.73 7.15
C VAL A 180 5.03 9.40 7.40
N VAL A 181 5.51 8.24 6.93
CA VAL A 181 6.94 7.91 6.98
C VAL A 181 7.35 7.40 5.61
N HIS A 182 8.46 7.91 5.11
CA HIS A 182 9.14 7.40 3.93
C HIS A 182 10.51 6.92 4.35
N SER A 183 10.96 5.80 3.82
CA SER A 183 12.28 5.26 4.17
C SER A 183 12.93 4.58 2.99
N LEU A 184 14.25 4.71 2.90
CA LEU A 184 15.05 3.90 2.00
C LEU A 184 15.69 2.78 2.82
N LEU A 185 15.36 1.54 2.49
CA LEU A 185 15.86 0.35 3.16
C LEU A 185 16.84 -0.41 2.26
N PRO A 186 17.97 -0.89 2.81
CA PRO A 186 19.00 -1.53 2.00
C PRO A 186 18.61 -2.97 1.61
N ASP A 187 17.78 -3.63 2.41
CA ASP A 187 17.16 -4.92 2.11
C ASP A 187 15.86 -5.11 2.93
N ARG A 188 15.17 -6.22 2.67
CA ARG A 188 13.91 -6.66 3.33
C ARG A 188 14.12 -7.55 4.57
N LYS A 189 15.29 -7.50 5.21
CA LYS A 189 15.52 -8.28 6.44
C LYS A 189 14.74 -7.67 7.60
N THR A 190 14.23 -8.55 8.46
CA THR A 190 13.58 -8.19 9.73
C THR A 190 14.38 -7.18 10.55
N SER A 191 15.71 -7.30 10.59
CA SER A 191 16.60 -6.38 11.34
C SER A 191 16.47 -4.92 10.89
N ASN A 192 16.28 -4.66 9.60
CA ASN A 192 16.15 -3.29 9.09
C ASN A 192 14.80 -2.67 9.44
N TYR A 193 13.73 -3.45 9.40
CA TYR A 193 12.42 -3.01 9.89
C TYR A 193 12.42 -2.76 11.39
N LEU A 194 13.02 -3.66 12.18
CA LEU A 194 13.16 -3.46 13.63
C LEU A 194 13.96 -2.19 13.92
N TYR A 195 15.06 -1.94 13.22
CA TYR A 195 15.83 -0.71 13.35
C TYR A 195 14.98 0.53 13.05
N LEU A 196 14.24 0.52 11.93
CA LEU A 196 13.33 1.60 11.55
C LEU A 196 12.24 1.82 12.61
N PHE A 197 11.60 0.77 13.09
CA PHE A 197 10.56 0.88 14.11
C PHE A 197 11.12 1.42 15.43
N ASN A 198 12.29 0.95 15.85
CA ASN A 198 12.97 1.44 17.05
C ASN A 198 13.21 2.96 17.02
N ILE A 199 13.57 3.52 15.86
CA ILE A 199 13.63 4.98 15.65
C ILE A 199 12.25 5.62 15.87
N LEU A 200 11.19 5.07 15.27
CA LEU A 200 9.83 5.63 15.41
C LEU A 200 9.29 5.53 16.85
N PHE A 201 9.61 4.46 17.58
CA PHE A 201 9.26 4.32 19.00
C PHE A 201 10.00 5.34 19.87
N ASP A 202 11.27 5.59 19.59
CA ASP A 202 12.03 6.65 20.26
C ASP A 202 11.44 8.04 19.99
N GLN A 203 11.03 8.31 18.74
CA GLN A 203 10.30 9.54 18.43
C GLN A 203 8.97 9.61 19.18
N ALA A 204 8.18 8.54 19.23
CA ALA A 204 6.94 8.54 20.00
C ALA A 204 7.17 8.94 21.46
N LYS A 205 8.22 8.40 22.10
CA LYS A 205 8.62 8.78 23.46
C LYS A 205 8.96 10.27 23.59
N LYS A 206 9.75 10.82 22.65
CA LYS A 206 10.09 12.26 22.61
C LYS A 206 8.87 13.17 22.50
N PHE A 207 7.82 12.71 21.83
CA PHE A 207 6.54 13.42 21.72
C PHE A 207 5.57 13.15 22.89
N ASN A 208 5.97 12.41 23.92
CA ASN A 208 5.10 11.93 24.99
C ASN A 208 3.87 11.16 24.46
N LYS A 209 4.09 10.37 23.40
CA LYS A 209 3.09 9.54 22.72
C LYS A 209 3.53 8.08 22.73
N LYS A 210 2.63 7.20 22.28
CA LYS A 210 2.91 5.79 22.00
C LYS A 210 2.59 5.52 20.53
N LEU A 211 3.41 4.70 19.89
CA LEU A 211 3.10 4.12 18.59
C LEU A 211 2.43 2.76 18.84
N ASP A 212 1.11 2.75 18.99
CA ASP A 212 0.34 1.55 19.35
C ASP A 212 -0.97 1.49 18.55
N PRO A 213 -0.89 1.25 17.22
CA PRO A 213 -2.06 1.14 16.38
C PRO A 213 -2.86 -0.13 16.71
N VAL A 214 -4.17 -0.06 16.53
CA VAL A 214 -5.09 -1.21 16.67
C VAL A 214 -4.91 -2.18 15.50
N HIS A 215 -4.71 -1.66 14.29
CA HIS A 215 -4.52 -2.47 13.10
C HIS A 215 -3.31 -2.02 12.27
N ILE A 216 -2.55 -2.99 11.80
CA ILE A 216 -1.51 -2.78 10.79
C ILE A 216 -1.84 -3.66 9.59
N MET A 217 -2.04 -3.06 8.42
CA MET A 217 -2.18 -3.79 7.17
C MET A 217 -0.86 -3.74 6.40
N THR A 218 -0.36 -4.91 6.01
CA THR A 218 0.86 -5.03 5.21
C THR A 218 0.61 -5.90 3.98
N ASP A 219 1.57 -5.94 3.06
CA ASP A 219 1.70 -7.08 2.18
C ASP A 219 2.15 -8.34 2.96
N PHE A 220 2.43 -9.42 2.24
CA PHE A 220 2.81 -10.71 2.83
C PHE A 220 4.33 -10.89 2.94
N GLU A 221 5.08 -9.79 3.06
CA GLU A 221 6.53 -9.87 3.17
C GLU A 221 6.95 -10.47 4.53
N PRO A 222 7.74 -11.58 4.55
CA PRO A 222 8.11 -12.25 5.79
C PRO A 222 8.95 -11.39 6.74
N GLY A 223 9.84 -10.55 6.19
CA GLY A 223 10.73 -9.69 6.97
C GLY A 223 9.97 -8.69 7.81
N LEU A 224 9.06 -7.96 7.16
CA LEU A 224 8.15 -6.99 7.76
C LEU A 224 7.17 -7.64 8.74
N THR A 225 6.55 -8.76 8.35
CA THR A 225 5.61 -9.50 9.21
C THR A 225 6.26 -9.89 10.54
N LYS A 226 7.46 -10.48 10.48
CA LYS A 226 8.19 -10.86 11.69
C LYS A 226 8.57 -9.64 12.54
N ALA A 227 8.93 -8.51 11.92
CA ALA A 227 9.30 -7.31 12.65
C ALA A 227 8.10 -6.70 13.39
N ILE A 228 6.91 -6.72 12.79
CA ILE A 228 5.68 -6.24 13.42
C ILE A 228 5.36 -7.08 14.66
N LEU A 229 5.39 -8.41 14.54
CA LEU A 229 5.13 -9.34 15.64
C LEU A 229 6.09 -9.16 16.82
N ILE A 230 7.35 -8.81 16.56
CA ILE A 230 8.36 -8.60 17.62
C ILE A 230 8.14 -7.27 18.34
N GLN A 231 7.76 -6.22 17.61
CA GLN A 231 7.90 -4.84 18.09
C GLN A 231 6.59 -4.20 18.57
N PHE A 232 5.45 -4.56 17.97
CA PHE A 232 4.16 -3.99 18.32
C PHE A 232 3.48 -4.77 19.44
N SER A 233 2.48 -4.17 20.09
CA SER A 233 1.80 -4.81 21.21
C SER A 233 1.03 -6.06 20.76
N GLU A 234 0.84 -7.02 21.66
CA GLU A 234 0.00 -8.21 21.41
C GLU A 234 -1.45 -7.86 21.04
N LYS A 235 -1.89 -6.63 21.36
CA LYS A 235 -3.22 -6.11 21.02
C LYS A 235 -3.29 -5.58 19.59
N THR A 236 -2.15 -5.28 18.96
CA THR A 236 -2.10 -4.85 17.56
C THR A 236 -2.39 -6.02 16.64
N ILE A 237 -3.46 -5.89 15.85
CA ILE A 237 -3.88 -6.91 14.90
C ILE A 237 -3.19 -6.64 13.56
N GLN A 238 -2.27 -7.53 13.17
CA GLN A 238 -1.70 -7.51 11.82
C GLN A 238 -2.68 -8.14 10.81
N LYS A 239 -2.88 -7.49 9.67
CA LYS A 239 -3.73 -7.95 8.57
C LYS A 239 -2.96 -8.00 7.26
N GLY A 240 -3.24 -9.02 6.45
CA GLY A 240 -2.76 -9.07 5.06
C GLY A 240 -3.59 -8.19 4.14
N CYS A 241 -2.94 -7.58 3.15
CA CYS A 241 -3.61 -6.76 2.14
C CYS A 241 -4.38 -7.63 1.14
N PHE A 242 -5.70 -7.47 1.09
CA PHE A 242 -6.58 -8.21 0.17
C PHE A 242 -6.21 -8.01 -1.31
N PHE A 243 -5.78 -6.80 -1.69
CA PHE A 243 -5.34 -6.53 -3.05
C PHE A 243 -4.13 -7.39 -3.44
N HIS A 244 -3.10 -7.45 -2.57
CA HIS A 244 -1.91 -8.26 -2.81
C HIS A 244 -2.20 -9.78 -2.75
N PHE A 245 -3.16 -10.19 -1.94
CA PHE A 245 -3.65 -11.57 -1.90
C PHE A 245 -4.28 -11.97 -3.25
N CYS A 246 -5.28 -11.21 -3.72
CA CYS A 246 -5.93 -11.43 -5.01
C CYS A 246 -4.95 -11.37 -6.17
N GLN A 247 -4.00 -10.44 -6.14
CA GLN A 247 -2.96 -10.34 -7.15
C GLN A 247 -2.06 -11.58 -7.17
N SER A 248 -1.75 -12.16 -6.01
CA SER A 248 -0.94 -13.39 -5.93
C SER A 248 -1.68 -14.61 -6.49
N ILE A 249 -2.98 -14.76 -6.17
CA ILE A 249 -3.83 -15.78 -6.79
C ILE A 249 -3.86 -15.58 -8.31
N TYR A 250 -4.07 -14.35 -8.79
CA TYR A 250 -4.12 -14.09 -10.21
C TYR A 250 -2.79 -14.37 -10.93
N ARG A 251 -1.65 -14.04 -10.32
CA ARG A 251 -0.33 -14.44 -10.85
C ARG A 251 -0.18 -15.95 -10.95
N HIS A 252 -0.71 -16.69 -9.98
CA HIS A 252 -0.71 -18.15 -10.03
C HIS A 252 -1.61 -18.69 -11.15
N VAL A 253 -2.83 -18.15 -11.30
CA VAL A 253 -3.72 -18.42 -12.45
C VAL A 253 -2.99 -18.19 -13.79
N GLN A 254 -2.22 -17.11 -13.90
CA GLN A 254 -1.41 -16.84 -15.10
C GLN A 254 -0.32 -17.90 -15.31
N SER A 255 0.37 -18.32 -14.25
CA SER A 255 1.43 -19.34 -14.32
C SER A 255 0.92 -20.72 -14.74
N LEU A 256 -0.35 -21.02 -14.46
CA LEU A 256 -1.03 -22.25 -14.88
C LEU A 256 -1.55 -22.18 -16.32
N GLY A 257 -1.35 -21.06 -17.04
CA GLY A 257 -1.88 -20.88 -18.40
C GLY A 257 -3.37 -20.54 -18.46
N LEU A 258 -4.04 -20.37 -17.31
CA LEU A 258 -5.49 -20.16 -17.19
C LEU A 258 -5.95 -18.73 -17.54
N SER A 259 -5.09 -17.90 -18.12
CA SER A 259 -5.42 -16.51 -18.42
C SER A 259 -6.57 -16.38 -19.43
N SER A 260 -6.59 -17.23 -20.46
CA SER A 260 -7.66 -17.25 -21.45
C SER A 260 -8.98 -17.70 -20.81
N SER A 261 -8.94 -18.79 -20.05
CA SER A 261 -10.10 -19.38 -19.39
C SER A 261 -10.69 -18.43 -18.34
N TYR A 262 -9.86 -17.73 -17.57
CA TYR A 262 -10.31 -16.66 -16.69
C TYR A 262 -11.04 -15.53 -17.45
N MET A 263 -10.61 -15.20 -18.67
CA MET A 263 -11.21 -14.14 -19.49
C MET A 263 -12.45 -14.57 -20.27
N ASN A 264 -12.57 -15.85 -20.63
CA ASN A 264 -13.55 -16.34 -21.60
C ASN A 264 -14.52 -17.39 -21.03
N ASN A 265 -14.16 -18.11 -19.96
CA ASN A 265 -15.03 -19.05 -19.27
C ASN A 265 -15.60 -18.38 -18.00
N LEU A 266 -16.93 -18.31 -17.90
CA LEU A 266 -17.62 -17.69 -16.75
C LEU A 266 -17.49 -18.54 -15.48
N MET A 267 -17.60 -19.87 -15.61
CA MET A 267 -17.59 -20.80 -14.49
C MET A 267 -16.22 -20.82 -13.80
N ILE A 268 -15.15 -21.01 -14.59
CA ILE A 268 -13.76 -20.96 -14.08
C ILE A 268 -13.45 -19.61 -13.43
N ARG A 269 -13.87 -18.50 -14.04
CA ARG A 269 -13.67 -17.16 -13.48
C ARG A 269 -14.40 -16.99 -12.15
N ASN A 270 -15.61 -17.53 -12.02
CA ASN A 270 -16.39 -17.46 -10.78
C ASN A 270 -15.70 -18.24 -9.67
N VAL A 271 -15.24 -19.47 -9.94
CA VAL A 271 -14.49 -20.27 -8.96
C VAL A 271 -13.22 -19.55 -8.50
N ILE A 272 -12.46 -18.96 -9.43
CA ILE A 272 -11.26 -18.17 -9.08
C ILE A 272 -11.63 -16.97 -8.19
N LYS A 273 -12.73 -16.27 -8.49
CA LYS A 273 -13.19 -15.13 -7.69
C LYS A 273 -13.73 -15.56 -6.33
N GLN A 274 -14.41 -16.69 -6.23
CA GLN A 274 -14.85 -17.26 -4.96
C GLN A 274 -13.65 -17.65 -4.11
N ALA A 275 -12.62 -18.27 -4.69
CA ALA A 275 -11.37 -18.58 -4.00
C ALA A 275 -10.70 -17.30 -3.45
N MET A 276 -10.69 -16.21 -4.22
CA MET A 276 -10.26 -14.89 -3.71
C MET A 276 -11.17 -14.37 -2.59
N ALA A 277 -12.48 -14.55 -2.70
CA ALA A 277 -13.45 -14.08 -1.72
C ALA A 277 -13.42 -14.86 -0.38
N LEU A 278 -12.83 -16.05 -0.35
CA LEU A 278 -12.65 -16.81 0.90
C LEU A 278 -11.88 -16.04 1.98
N ALA A 279 -11.00 -15.11 1.59
CA ALA A 279 -10.32 -14.26 2.58
C ALA A 279 -11.26 -13.29 3.33
N LEU A 280 -12.53 -13.16 2.89
CA LEU A 280 -13.53 -12.27 3.47
C LEU A 280 -14.61 -13.00 4.27
N VAL A 281 -14.62 -14.34 4.26
CA VAL A 281 -15.59 -15.13 5.02
C VAL A 281 -15.09 -15.34 6.44
N PRO A 282 -15.99 -15.55 7.43
CA PRO A 282 -15.58 -15.88 8.78
C PRO A 282 -14.68 -17.13 8.80
N PRO A 283 -13.65 -17.17 9.66
CA PRO A 283 -12.66 -18.25 9.67
C PRO A 283 -13.28 -19.65 9.78
N SER A 284 -14.33 -19.77 10.61
CA SER A 284 -15.08 -21.01 10.84
C SER A 284 -15.76 -21.58 9.59
N HIS A 285 -15.97 -20.77 8.55
CA HIS A 285 -16.63 -21.19 7.31
C HIS A 285 -15.65 -21.41 6.15
N VAL A 286 -14.38 -21.01 6.29
CA VAL A 286 -13.39 -21.06 5.21
C VAL A 286 -13.26 -22.49 4.67
N GLN A 287 -13.04 -23.47 5.54
CA GLN A 287 -12.82 -24.86 5.12
C GLN A 287 -14.04 -25.45 4.40
N VAL A 288 -15.25 -25.17 4.90
CA VAL A 288 -16.49 -25.68 4.31
C VAL A 288 -16.69 -25.10 2.92
N LEU A 289 -16.59 -23.77 2.78
CA LEU A 289 -16.77 -23.09 1.51
C LEU A 289 -15.63 -23.40 0.52
N PHE A 290 -14.42 -23.65 1.01
CA PHE A 290 -13.30 -24.10 0.17
C PHE A 290 -13.58 -25.47 -0.45
N ASN A 291 -14.12 -26.43 0.32
CA ASN A 291 -14.49 -27.75 -0.17
C ASN A 291 -15.66 -27.72 -1.18
N GLU A 292 -16.41 -26.63 -1.21
CA GLU A 292 -17.50 -26.38 -2.16
C GLU A 292 -17.01 -25.75 -3.48
N LEU A 293 -15.78 -25.24 -3.54
CA LEU A 293 -15.25 -24.60 -4.74
C LEU A 293 -15.19 -25.56 -5.93
N GLY A 294 -15.76 -25.11 -7.05
CA GLY A 294 -15.71 -25.84 -8.31
C GLY A 294 -16.62 -27.06 -8.36
N GLN A 295 -17.54 -27.24 -7.39
CA GLN A 295 -18.55 -28.30 -7.43
C GLN A 295 -19.55 -28.14 -8.57
N GLU A 296 -19.67 -26.95 -9.13
CA GLU A 296 -20.50 -26.61 -10.28
C GLU A 296 -19.83 -26.85 -11.64
N LEU A 297 -18.53 -27.13 -11.67
CA LEU A 297 -17.75 -27.32 -12.90
C LEU A 297 -18.00 -28.69 -13.52
N ASN A 298 -17.89 -28.79 -14.85
CA ASN A 298 -17.81 -30.09 -15.51
C ASN A 298 -16.41 -30.73 -15.34
N ASP A 299 -16.24 -31.99 -15.76
CA ASP A 299 -14.99 -32.73 -15.54
C ASP A 299 -13.78 -32.07 -16.21
N ASP A 300 -13.93 -31.57 -17.45
CA ASP A 300 -12.86 -30.87 -18.18
C ASP A 300 -12.44 -29.59 -17.47
N GLU A 301 -13.41 -28.79 -16.99
CA GLU A 301 -13.16 -27.56 -16.25
C GLU A 301 -12.46 -27.82 -14.91
N ARG A 302 -12.83 -28.92 -14.20
CA ARG A 302 -12.18 -29.31 -12.94
C ARG A 302 -10.75 -29.76 -13.16
N GLU A 303 -10.50 -30.55 -14.20
CA GLU A 303 -9.15 -30.96 -14.58
C GLU A 303 -8.29 -29.73 -14.86
N GLU A 304 -8.84 -28.77 -15.63
CA GLU A 304 -8.16 -27.53 -16.00
C GLU A 304 -7.75 -26.69 -14.77
N ILE A 305 -8.63 -26.53 -13.78
CA ILE A 305 -8.34 -25.71 -12.58
C ILE A 305 -7.70 -26.48 -11.42
N SER A 306 -7.48 -27.79 -11.57
CA SER A 306 -7.00 -28.66 -10.49
C SER A 306 -5.71 -28.15 -9.83
N GLY A 307 -4.77 -27.63 -10.63
CA GLY A 307 -3.52 -27.03 -10.15
C GLY A 307 -3.74 -25.82 -9.25
N LEU A 308 -4.79 -25.02 -9.50
CA LEU A 308 -5.14 -23.87 -8.66
C LEU A 308 -5.67 -24.34 -7.30
N LEU A 309 -6.54 -25.35 -7.26
CA LEU A 309 -7.08 -25.87 -5.99
C LEU A 309 -5.99 -26.53 -5.13
N GLN A 310 -5.01 -27.18 -5.75
CA GLN A 310 -3.84 -27.72 -5.04
C GLN A 310 -2.94 -26.64 -4.44
N TYR A 311 -2.81 -25.48 -5.11
CA TYR A 311 -2.02 -24.36 -4.59
C TYR A 311 -2.53 -23.87 -3.22
N PHE A 312 -3.86 -23.79 -3.04
CA PHE A 312 -4.46 -23.41 -1.76
C PHE A 312 -4.32 -24.47 -0.66
N ASN A 313 -4.20 -25.76 -1.00
CA ASN A 313 -3.97 -26.81 0.00
C ASN A 313 -2.51 -26.89 0.47
N SER A 314 -1.58 -26.26 -0.25
CA SER A 314 -0.14 -26.33 0.03
C SER A 314 0.41 -25.08 0.73
N HIS A 315 -0.41 -24.05 0.94
CA HIS A 315 -0.06 -22.75 1.52
C HIS A 315 -1.18 -22.27 2.43
#